data_AF-A0A7C5J6K6-F1
#
_entry.id   AF-A0A7C5J6K6-F1
#
_cell.length_a   1.000
_cell.length_b   1.000
_cell.length_c   1.000
_cell.angle_alpha   90.00
_cell.angle_beta   90.00
_cell.angle_gamma   90.00
#
_symmetry.space_group_name_H-M   'P 1'
#
loop_
_entity.id
_entity.type
_entity.pdbx_description
1 polymer ?
#
loop_
_entity_poly.entity_id
_entity_poly.type
_entity_poly.pdbx_seq_one_letter_code
_entity_poly.pdbx_strand_id
1 'polypeptide(L)'
;MTDEADVFASDETLDMYLPRNGFAPPPSWSKYDDAFVARFRQAQMARVSRLDAMARSYVEAGRRAARALKAEDLSSRPDEERRGLARRKAFQPVMVVYRTMANPDYVDRSRDPSPRQYGSLLSDRPDLMNWQLLGFGRICTPRAWLSTWSSRSSQADMVANLAHVTTPSLMVHAGADREIHPRAQRALDAAVVADDRTCVTLEDARHYFEPDFGEARAPERAKLGALLVSWLRERFEL
;
A
#
# COMPACT_ATOMS: atom_id res chain seq x y z
N MET A 1 3.15 16.77 -3.70
CA MET A 1 2.74 16.87 -5.11
C MET A 1 1.40 17.57 -5.16
N THR A 2 1.28 18.62 -5.96
CA THR A 2 0.09 19.47 -6.03
C THR A 2 -0.76 19.20 -7.26
N ASP A 3 -0.16 18.66 -8.33
CA ASP A 3 -0.81 18.26 -9.56
C ASP A 3 -0.42 16.81 -9.94
N GLU A 4 -1.37 15.99 -10.37
CA GLU A 4 -1.08 14.63 -10.86
C GLU A 4 -0.62 14.60 -12.32
N ALA A 5 -0.84 15.68 -13.08
CA ALA A 5 -0.39 15.83 -14.46
C ALA A 5 1.03 16.41 -14.58
N ASP A 6 1.53 17.08 -13.53
CA ASP A 6 2.90 17.57 -13.43
C ASP A 6 3.61 16.95 -12.22
N VAL A 7 4.50 15.99 -12.49
CA VAL A 7 5.23 15.23 -11.47
C VAL A 7 6.19 16.10 -10.65
N PHE A 8 6.64 17.23 -11.21
CA PHE A 8 7.55 18.15 -10.53
C PHE A 8 6.80 19.20 -9.71
N ALA A 9 5.50 19.41 -9.96
CA ALA A 9 4.66 20.29 -9.15
C ALA A 9 4.55 19.78 -7.71
N SER A 10 5.19 20.49 -6.78
CA SER A 10 5.26 20.09 -5.39
C SER A 10 5.05 21.27 -4.44
N ASP A 11 4.36 21.01 -3.34
CA ASP A 11 4.33 21.90 -2.20
C ASP A 11 5.53 21.58 -1.33
N GLU A 12 6.47 22.50 -1.39
CA GLU A 12 7.73 22.48 -0.69
C GLU A 12 7.56 22.42 0.86
N THR A 13 6.46 22.94 1.40
CA THR A 13 6.14 22.86 2.84
C THR A 13 5.68 21.47 3.28
N LEU A 14 5.34 20.60 2.31
CA LEU A 14 4.89 19.23 2.51
C LEU A 14 5.89 18.20 1.97
N ASP A 15 7.02 18.60 1.39
CA ASP A 15 8.01 17.66 0.91
C ASP A 15 8.83 17.11 2.08
N MET A 16 8.50 15.89 2.52
CA MET A 16 9.18 15.24 3.63
C MET A 16 10.66 14.97 3.36
N TYR A 17 11.14 15.03 2.12
CA TYR A 17 12.55 14.78 1.76
C TYR A 17 13.40 16.06 1.71
N LEU A 18 12.88 17.18 2.22
CA LEU A 18 13.66 18.41 2.34
C LEU A 18 14.23 18.57 3.76
N PRO A 19 15.53 18.89 3.93
CA PRO A 19 16.16 19.00 5.25
C PRO A 19 15.45 19.96 6.20
N ARG A 20 14.92 21.08 5.69
CA ARG A 20 14.16 22.06 6.50
C ARG A 20 12.89 21.49 7.13
N ASN A 21 12.36 20.39 6.59
CA ASN A 21 11.20 19.70 7.12
C ASN A 21 11.61 18.56 8.08
N GLY A 22 12.91 18.31 8.28
CA GLY A 22 13.43 17.28 9.20
C GLY A 22 14.08 16.07 8.53
N PHE A 23 14.21 16.07 7.19
CA PHE A 23 14.84 14.97 6.46
C PHE A 23 16.35 14.86 6.72
N ALA A 24 16.82 13.64 6.93
CA ALA A 24 18.21 13.25 6.84
C ALA A 24 18.34 11.92 6.08
N PRO A 25 19.24 11.83 5.08
CA PRO A 25 19.53 10.58 4.38
C PRO A 25 20.41 9.66 5.26
N PRO A 26 20.47 8.35 4.93
CA PRO A 26 21.30 7.40 5.67
C PRO A 26 22.79 7.83 5.63
N PRO A 27 23.56 7.54 6.69
CA PRO A 27 23.21 6.69 7.84
C PRO A 27 22.42 7.42 8.95
N SER A 28 22.14 8.71 8.79
CA SER A 28 21.38 9.50 9.76
C SER A 28 19.88 9.22 9.62
N TRP A 29 19.18 9.22 10.76
CA TRP A 29 17.72 9.15 10.77
C TRP A 29 17.13 10.56 10.72
N SER A 30 16.05 10.71 9.96
CA SER A 30 15.22 11.91 9.97
C SER A 30 14.52 12.07 11.32
N LYS A 31 14.09 13.30 11.62
CA LYS A 31 13.24 13.59 12.77
C LYS A 31 12.20 14.60 12.36
N TYR A 32 10.94 14.18 12.31
CA TYR A 32 9.83 15.04 11.96
C TYR A 32 9.09 15.55 13.19
N ASP A 33 8.73 16.82 13.18
CA ASP A 33 7.79 17.39 14.14
C ASP A 33 6.37 16.81 13.95
N ASP A 34 5.65 16.60 15.04
CA ASP A 34 4.31 16.00 14.99
C ASP A 34 3.29 16.87 14.23
N ALA A 35 3.40 18.19 14.31
CA ALA A 35 2.54 19.08 13.54
C ALA A 35 2.85 18.99 12.04
N PHE A 36 4.12 18.82 11.64
CA PHE A 36 4.47 18.52 10.24
C PHE A 36 3.82 17.22 9.79
N VAL A 37 3.96 16.13 10.55
CA VAL A 37 3.40 14.83 10.17
C VAL A 37 1.88 14.88 10.07
N ALA A 38 1.20 15.58 10.98
CA ALA A 38 -0.25 15.75 10.92
C ALA A 38 -0.68 16.43 9.61
N ARG A 39 -0.07 17.58 9.25
CA ARG A 39 -0.34 18.28 7.99
C ARG A 39 -0.02 17.41 6.77
N PHE A 40 1.11 16.70 6.81
CA PHE A 40 1.55 15.82 5.74
C PHE A 40 0.55 14.69 5.49
N ARG A 41 0.10 13.98 6.54
CA ARG A 41 -0.90 12.90 6.43
C ARG A 41 -2.24 13.43 5.93
N GLN A 42 -2.68 14.60 6.39
CA GLN A 42 -3.89 15.24 5.88
C GLN A 42 -3.78 15.53 4.37
N ALA A 43 -2.66 16.06 3.91
CA ALA A 43 -2.42 16.31 2.50
C ALA A 43 -2.36 15.00 1.67
N GLN A 44 -1.79 13.92 2.22
CA GLN A 44 -1.82 12.60 1.59
C GLN A 44 -3.26 12.09 1.42
N MET A 45 -4.11 12.21 2.44
CA MET A 45 -5.52 11.81 2.36
C MET A 45 -6.31 12.65 1.34
N ALA A 46 -6.04 13.97 1.27
CA ALA A 46 -6.65 14.84 0.27
C ALA A 46 -6.23 14.43 -1.15
N ARG A 47 -4.95 14.07 -1.36
CA ARG A 47 -4.44 13.54 -2.62
C ARG A 47 -5.14 12.23 -3.00
N VAL A 48 -5.24 11.27 -2.08
CA VAL A 48 -5.98 10.00 -2.30
C VAL A 48 -7.41 10.27 -2.71
N SER A 49 -8.08 11.25 -2.10
CA SER A 49 -9.46 11.61 -2.47
C SER A 49 -9.57 12.12 -3.92
N ARG A 50 -8.59 12.89 -4.41
CA ARG A 50 -8.54 13.32 -5.82
C ARG A 50 -8.27 12.15 -6.76
N LEU A 51 -7.34 11.27 -6.41
CA LEU A 51 -7.04 10.05 -7.17
C LEU A 51 -8.25 9.11 -7.27
N ASP A 52 -9.00 8.96 -6.17
CA ASP A 52 -10.27 8.22 -6.16
C ASP A 52 -11.31 8.83 -7.10
N ALA A 53 -11.48 10.16 -7.07
CA ALA A 53 -12.39 10.86 -7.96
C ALA A 53 -12.00 10.66 -9.43
N MET A 54 -10.71 10.78 -9.74
CA MET A 54 -10.16 10.49 -11.08
C MET A 54 -10.46 9.04 -11.50
N ALA A 55 -10.17 8.07 -10.64
CA ALA A 55 -10.42 6.66 -10.93
C ALA A 55 -11.91 6.38 -11.19
N ARG A 56 -12.80 6.93 -10.35
CA ARG A 56 -14.25 6.80 -10.50
C ARG A 56 -14.75 7.44 -11.80
N SER A 57 -14.18 8.57 -12.20
CA SER A 57 -14.53 9.24 -13.46
C SER A 57 -14.25 8.37 -14.68
N TYR A 58 -13.10 7.66 -14.69
CA TYR A 58 -12.73 6.73 -15.74
C TYR A 58 -13.66 5.52 -15.78
N VAL A 59 -13.95 4.92 -14.62
CA VAL A 59 -14.89 3.80 -14.51
C VAL A 59 -16.28 4.22 -15.01
N GLU A 60 -16.74 5.41 -14.63
CA GLU A 60 -18.06 5.89 -15.02
C GLU A 60 -18.14 6.26 -16.50
N ALA A 61 -17.06 6.74 -17.11
CA ALA A 61 -17.01 6.97 -18.56
C ALA A 61 -17.26 5.67 -19.36
N GLY A 62 -16.62 4.57 -18.97
CA GLY A 62 -16.84 3.25 -19.58
C GLY A 62 -18.27 2.74 -19.33
N ARG A 63 -18.80 2.91 -18.11
CA ARG A 63 -20.18 2.53 -17.78
C ARG A 63 -21.22 3.33 -18.57
N ARG A 64 -21.04 4.64 -18.73
CA ARG A 64 -21.90 5.50 -19.57
C ARG A 64 -21.91 5.01 -21.01
N ALA A 65 -20.74 4.73 -21.59
CA ALA A 65 -20.64 4.19 -22.95
C ALA A 65 -21.35 2.83 -23.08
N ALA A 66 -21.19 1.94 -22.08
CA ALA A 66 -21.87 0.66 -22.05
C ALA A 66 -23.41 0.78 -21.95
N ARG A 67 -23.93 1.78 -21.22
CA ARG A 67 -25.37 2.06 -21.16
C ARG A 67 -25.88 2.64 -22.47
N ALA A 68 -25.15 3.57 -23.08
CA ALA A 68 -25.53 4.16 -24.37
C ALA A 68 -25.59 3.13 -25.50
N LEU A 69 -24.71 2.12 -25.49
CA LEU A 69 -24.75 0.99 -26.43
C LEU A 69 -25.91 0.01 -26.21
N LYS A 70 -26.73 0.20 -25.18
CA LYS A 70 -27.95 -0.57 -24.93
C LYS A 70 -29.21 0.26 -25.17
N ALA A 71 -29.08 1.52 -25.61
CA ALA A 71 -30.22 2.38 -25.87
C ALA A 71 -31.00 1.88 -27.09
N GLU A 72 -32.34 1.95 -27.03
CA GLU A 72 -33.23 1.48 -28.11
C GLU A 72 -33.00 2.28 -29.41
N ASP A 73 -32.65 3.56 -29.28
CA ASP A 73 -32.37 4.47 -30.38
C ASP A 73 -30.99 4.26 -31.02
N LEU A 74 -30.16 3.33 -30.52
CA LEU A 74 -28.77 3.17 -30.97
C LEU A 74 -28.67 2.96 -32.48
N SER A 75 -29.59 2.20 -33.09
CA SER A 75 -29.60 1.91 -34.53
C SER A 75 -29.82 3.17 -35.37
N SER A 76 -30.57 4.15 -34.85
CA SER A 76 -30.87 5.42 -35.50
C SER A 76 -29.75 6.46 -35.37
N ARG A 77 -28.78 6.25 -34.46
CA ARG A 77 -27.66 7.18 -34.25
C ARG A 77 -26.65 7.12 -35.40
N PRO A 78 -25.96 8.24 -35.69
CA PRO A 78 -24.89 8.26 -36.69
C PRO A 78 -23.82 7.20 -36.43
N ASP A 79 -23.30 6.62 -37.50
CA ASP A 79 -22.34 5.51 -37.40
C ASP A 79 -21.04 5.88 -36.67
N GLU A 80 -20.60 7.14 -36.81
CA GLU A 80 -19.49 7.70 -36.06
C GLU A 80 -19.73 7.68 -34.55
N GLU A 81 -20.93 8.07 -34.10
CA GLU A 81 -21.29 8.06 -32.68
C GLU A 81 -21.28 6.63 -32.13
N ARG A 82 -21.90 5.68 -32.84
CA ARG A 82 -21.95 4.26 -32.44
C ARG A 82 -20.53 3.68 -32.28
N ARG A 83 -19.64 3.94 -33.25
CA ARG A 83 -18.23 3.53 -33.15
C ARG A 83 -17.51 4.21 -32.01
N GLY A 84 -17.76 5.50 -31.78
CA GLY A 84 -17.21 6.26 -30.66
C GLY A 84 -17.60 5.65 -29.31
N LEU A 85 -18.87 5.28 -29.14
CA LEU A 85 -19.37 4.60 -27.95
C LEU A 85 -18.74 3.21 -27.78
N ALA A 86 -18.63 2.42 -28.86
CA ALA A 86 -17.97 1.11 -28.84
C ALA A 86 -16.50 1.22 -28.40
N ARG A 87 -15.75 2.17 -28.96
CA ARG A 87 -14.37 2.46 -28.56
C ARG A 87 -14.27 2.88 -27.10
N ARG A 88 -15.14 3.79 -26.63
CA ARG A 88 -15.17 4.22 -25.22
C ARG A 88 -15.50 3.09 -24.24
N LYS A 89 -16.40 2.17 -24.61
CA LYS A 89 -16.70 0.97 -23.82
C LYS A 89 -15.49 0.01 -23.77
N ALA A 90 -14.80 -0.17 -24.89
CA ALA A 90 -13.65 -1.06 -24.99
C ALA A 90 -12.37 -0.48 -24.36
N PHE A 91 -12.28 0.85 -24.23
CA PHE A 91 -11.11 1.54 -23.69
C PHE A 91 -10.83 1.13 -22.24
N GLN A 92 -9.58 0.72 -21.99
CA GLN A 92 -9.07 0.39 -20.66
C GLN A 92 -8.10 1.48 -20.20
N PRO A 93 -8.55 2.46 -19.39
CA PRO A 93 -7.69 3.49 -18.87
C PRO A 93 -6.63 2.90 -17.93
N VAL A 94 -5.43 3.48 -17.98
CA VAL A 94 -4.33 3.23 -17.05
C VAL A 94 -4.08 4.52 -16.28
N MET A 95 -3.95 4.40 -14.96
CA MET A 95 -3.51 5.47 -14.07
C MET A 95 -2.02 5.28 -13.76
N VAL A 96 -1.29 6.40 -13.76
CA VAL A 96 0.09 6.46 -13.29
C VAL A 96 0.12 7.32 -12.03
N VAL A 97 0.51 6.72 -10.90
CA VAL A 97 0.52 7.39 -9.60
C VAL A 97 1.97 7.59 -9.17
N TYR A 98 2.45 8.83 -9.25
CA TYR A 98 3.84 9.16 -8.91
C TYR A 98 4.06 9.34 -7.41
N ARG A 99 5.33 9.33 -6.99
CA ARG A 99 5.76 9.70 -5.63
C ARG A 99 5.07 8.90 -4.51
N THR A 100 5.09 7.57 -4.65
CA THR A 100 4.43 6.61 -3.75
C THR A 100 5.31 6.09 -2.63
N MET A 101 6.54 6.59 -2.49
CA MET A 101 7.51 6.17 -1.46
C MET A 101 7.59 7.13 -0.28
N ALA A 102 6.71 8.14 -0.20
CA ALA A 102 6.75 9.17 0.83
C ALA A 102 6.02 8.76 2.13
N ASN A 103 6.61 7.81 2.88
CA ASN A 103 6.15 7.43 4.22
C ASN A 103 7.17 7.89 5.30
N PRO A 104 6.80 8.79 6.24
CA PRO A 104 7.68 9.23 7.33
C PRO A 104 8.32 8.09 8.12
N ASP A 105 7.62 6.98 8.30
CA ASP A 105 8.08 5.85 9.10
C ASP A 105 9.31 5.14 8.47
N TYR A 106 9.57 5.34 7.17
CA TYR A 106 10.76 4.79 6.49
C TYR A 106 12.07 5.46 6.92
N VAL A 107 12.01 6.74 7.30
CA VAL A 107 13.21 7.55 7.53
C VAL A 107 13.27 8.15 8.93
N ASP A 108 12.19 8.07 9.71
CA ASP A 108 12.14 8.48 11.12
C ASP A 108 11.79 7.27 12.01
N ARG A 109 12.82 6.69 12.64
CA ARG A 109 12.66 5.51 13.51
C ARG A 109 11.90 5.80 14.81
N SER A 110 11.75 7.05 15.21
CA SER A 110 11.12 7.40 16.48
C SER A 110 9.60 7.23 16.48
N ARG A 111 8.97 7.22 15.29
CA ARG A 111 7.50 7.23 15.14
C ARG A 111 6.80 5.88 15.31
N ASP A 112 7.55 4.78 15.18
CA ASP A 112 7.08 3.41 15.48
C ASP A 112 8.32 2.52 15.68
N PRO A 113 9.00 2.58 16.84
CA PRO A 113 10.32 1.95 17.02
C PRO A 113 10.28 0.43 16.83
N SER A 114 11.24 -0.09 16.05
CA SER A 114 11.45 -1.52 15.83
C SER A 114 12.93 -1.79 15.48
N PRO A 115 13.38 -3.05 15.45
CA PRO A 115 14.71 -3.44 14.94
C PRO A 115 14.92 -3.16 13.44
N ARG A 116 13.94 -2.59 12.73
CA ARG A 116 14.04 -2.33 11.29
C ARG A 116 15.23 -1.44 10.93
N GLN A 117 15.76 -1.68 9.74
CA GLN A 117 16.77 -0.83 9.13
C GLN A 117 16.13 0.38 8.44
N TYR A 118 16.96 1.37 8.09
CA TYR A 118 16.53 2.58 7.39
C TYR A 118 15.93 2.26 6.01
N GLY A 119 14.88 3.00 5.64
CA GLY A 119 14.29 2.95 4.32
C GLY A 119 13.01 2.12 4.27
N SER A 120 12.75 1.57 3.10
CA SER A 120 11.56 0.79 2.75
C SER A 120 11.97 -0.62 2.33
N LEU A 121 10.99 -1.47 2.04
CA LEU A 121 11.22 -2.77 1.41
C LEU A 121 11.87 -2.64 0.03
N LEU A 122 11.56 -1.56 -0.70
CA LEU A 122 12.02 -1.37 -2.08
C LEU A 122 13.37 -0.68 -2.18
N SER A 123 13.80 0.05 -1.14
CA SER A 123 15.04 0.84 -1.19
C SER A 123 15.48 1.36 0.17
N ASP A 124 16.81 1.43 0.37
CA ASP A 124 17.47 2.18 1.45
C ASP A 124 17.47 3.70 1.20
N ARG A 125 17.13 4.14 -0.03
CA ARG A 125 17.02 5.56 -0.43
C ARG A 125 15.61 5.84 -0.94
N PRO A 126 14.58 5.80 -0.06
CA PRO A 126 13.20 6.02 -0.46
C PRO A 126 12.99 7.42 -1.06
N ASP A 127 13.82 8.41 -0.71
CA ASP A 127 13.86 9.75 -1.31
C ASP A 127 14.14 9.72 -2.81
N LEU A 128 15.06 8.86 -3.25
CA LEU A 128 15.38 8.65 -4.67
C LEU A 128 14.39 7.68 -5.34
N MET A 129 14.04 6.59 -4.65
CA MET A 129 13.07 5.60 -5.16
C MET A 129 11.70 6.23 -5.41
N ASN A 130 11.34 7.30 -4.68
CA ASN A 130 10.11 8.06 -4.89
C ASN A 130 9.94 8.60 -6.32
N TRP A 131 11.05 8.74 -7.06
CA TRP A 131 11.08 9.23 -8.44
C TRP A 131 11.21 8.10 -9.48
N GLN A 132 11.44 6.87 -9.04
CA GLN A 132 11.65 5.73 -9.93
C GLN A 132 10.33 5.15 -10.47
N LEU A 133 10.47 4.20 -11.40
CA LEU A 133 9.35 3.44 -11.97
C LEU A 133 8.78 2.43 -10.96
N LEU A 134 9.63 1.83 -10.12
CA LEU A 134 9.18 0.88 -9.11
C LEU A 134 8.47 1.62 -7.97
N GLY A 135 7.29 1.14 -7.57
CA GLY A 135 6.53 1.72 -6.46
C GLY A 135 5.14 1.12 -6.32
N PHE A 136 4.59 1.19 -5.11
CA PHE A 136 3.25 0.68 -4.79
C PHE A 136 2.16 1.42 -5.58
N GLY A 137 1.35 0.68 -6.33
CA GLY A 137 0.26 1.26 -7.13
C GLY A 137 0.70 2.20 -8.27
N ARG A 138 1.99 2.21 -8.64
CA ARG A 138 2.56 3.17 -9.60
C ARG A 138 1.89 3.11 -10.97
N ILE A 139 1.65 1.92 -11.51
CA ILE A 139 0.90 1.73 -12.76
C ILE A 139 -0.25 0.78 -12.45
N CYS A 140 -1.48 1.27 -12.54
CA CYS A 140 -2.66 0.46 -12.24
C CYS A 140 -3.86 0.88 -13.09
N THR A 141 -4.84 -0.02 -13.25
CA THR A 141 -6.13 0.40 -13.79
C THR A 141 -6.91 1.19 -12.72
N PRO A 142 -7.86 2.06 -13.10
CA PRO A 142 -8.73 2.73 -12.14
C PRO A 142 -9.47 1.79 -11.19
N ARG A 143 -9.84 0.60 -11.66
CA ARG A 143 -10.47 -0.42 -10.80
C ARG A 143 -9.46 -0.99 -9.80
N ALA A 144 -8.24 -1.27 -10.22
CA ALA A 144 -7.19 -1.76 -9.31
C ALA A 144 -6.82 -0.71 -8.25
N TRP A 145 -6.76 0.58 -8.62
CA TRP A 145 -6.61 1.68 -7.65
C TRP A 145 -7.69 1.63 -6.56
N LEU A 146 -8.96 1.61 -6.97
CA LEU A 146 -10.10 1.60 -6.03
C LEU A 146 -10.20 0.28 -5.24
N SER A 147 -9.70 -0.83 -5.78
CA SER A 147 -9.81 -2.16 -5.17
C SER A 147 -8.70 -2.49 -4.18
N THR A 148 -7.51 -1.93 -4.35
CA THR A 148 -6.31 -2.35 -3.61
C THR A 148 -5.57 -1.17 -2.98
N TRP A 149 -5.36 -0.09 -3.73
CA TRP A 149 -4.39 0.96 -3.35
C TRP A 149 -4.99 2.15 -2.62
N SER A 150 -6.26 2.46 -2.87
CA SER A 150 -6.94 3.58 -2.21
C SER A 150 -7.17 3.27 -0.73
N SER A 151 -6.57 4.05 0.16
CA SER A 151 -6.82 3.96 1.61
C SER A 151 -8.24 4.35 2.02
N ARG A 152 -9.08 4.81 1.09
CA ARG A 152 -10.46 5.24 1.35
C ARG A 152 -11.51 4.35 0.70
N SER A 153 -11.18 3.78 -0.46
CA SER A 153 -12.13 3.00 -1.26
C SER A 153 -11.86 1.50 -1.25
N SER A 154 -10.62 1.08 -0.95
CA SER A 154 -10.22 -0.32 -0.97
C SER A 154 -10.95 -1.12 0.11
N GLN A 155 -11.33 -2.35 -0.24
CA GLN A 155 -11.80 -3.35 0.71
C GLN A 155 -10.68 -4.31 1.14
N ALA A 156 -9.47 -4.14 0.62
CA ALA A 156 -8.28 -4.86 1.06
C ALA A 156 -7.79 -4.31 2.42
N ASP A 157 -8.64 -4.43 3.44
CA ASP A 157 -8.41 -3.99 4.81
C ASP A 157 -8.32 -5.21 5.72
N MET A 158 -7.11 -5.58 6.12
CA MET A 158 -6.91 -6.75 6.97
C MET A 158 -7.58 -6.61 8.34
N VAL A 159 -7.61 -5.42 8.93
CA VAL A 159 -8.23 -5.20 10.26
C VAL A 159 -9.74 -5.44 10.18
N ALA A 160 -10.39 -4.91 9.14
CA ALA A 160 -11.82 -5.16 8.93
C ALA A 160 -12.11 -6.62 8.60
N ASN A 161 -11.28 -7.27 7.77
CA ASN A 161 -11.53 -8.62 7.29
C ASN A 161 -11.21 -9.71 8.32
N LEU A 162 -10.20 -9.52 9.18
CA LEU A 162 -9.83 -10.49 10.22
C LEU A 162 -10.95 -10.70 11.25
N ALA A 163 -11.83 -9.71 11.44
CA ALA A 163 -13.01 -9.82 12.29
C ALA A 163 -14.04 -10.86 11.80
N HIS A 164 -13.88 -11.38 10.57
CA HIS A 164 -14.72 -12.43 10.01
C HIS A 164 -14.05 -13.81 10.00
N VAL A 165 -12.79 -13.91 10.43
CA VAL A 165 -12.03 -15.16 10.46
C VAL A 165 -12.20 -15.82 11.83
N THR A 166 -13.08 -16.81 11.90
CA THR A 166 -13.40 -17.55 13.15
C THR A 166 -12.72 -18.91 13.25
N THR A 167 -12.07 -19.37 12.18
CA THR A 167 -11.31 -20.62 12.17
C THR A 167 -10.02 -20.48 12.99
N PRO A 168 -9.45 -21.58 13.52
CA PRO A 168 -8.14 -21.57 14.16
C PRO A 168 -7.12 -20.77 13.34
N SER A 169 -6.46 -19.80 13.97
CA SER A 169 -5.65 -18.80 13.27
C SER A 169 -4.26 -18.63 13.89
N LEU A 170 -3.22 -18.69 13.06
CA LEU A 170 -1.86 -18.33 13.41
C LEU A 170 -1.43 -17.09 12.63
N MET A 171 -1.13 -16.00 13.35
CA MET A 171 -0.56 -14.76 12.81
C MET A 171 0.91 -14.69 13.20
N VAL A 172 1.81 -14.60 12.21
CA VAL A 172 3.25 -14.47 12.46
C VAL A 172 3.77 -13.18 11.85
N HIS A 173 4.38 -12.34 12.67
CA HIS A 173 4.94 -11.05 12.26
C HIS A 173 6.47 -11.10 12.15
N ALA A 174 6.99 -10.32 11.21
CA ALA A 174 8.42 -10.02 11.08
C ALA A 174 8.75 -8.76 11.89
N GLY A 175 9.57 -8.87 12.94
CA GLY A 175 9.85 -7.76 13.86
C GLY A 175 10.74 -6.66 13.27
N ALA A 176 11.62 -7.01 12.33
CA ALA A 176 12.52 -6.10 11.62
C ALA A 176 11.97 -5.64 10.26
N ASP A 177 10.67 -5.81 10.01
CA ASP A 177 9.99 -5.39 8.79
C ASP A 177 10.05 -3.86 8.59
N ARG A 178 10.23 -3.43 7.34
CA ARG A 178 10.35 -2.02 6.93
C ARG A 178 9.04 -1.42 6.39
N GLU A 179 8.00 -2.23 6.24
CA GLU A 179 6.67 -1.84 5.77
C GLU A 179 5.61 -2.08 6.83
N ILE A 180 5.68 -3.23 7.53
CA ILE A 180 4.72 -3.63 8.54
C ILE A 180 5.24 -3.32 9.94
N HIS A 181 4.98 -2.10 10.40
CA HIS A 181 5.47 -1.60 11.67
C HIS A 181 4.65 -2.09 12.89
N PRO A 182 5.20 -2.03 14.13
CA PRO A 182 4.54 -2.54 15.33
C PRO A 182 3.14 -2.00 15.59
N ARG A 183 2.82 -0.75 15.21
CA ARG A 183 1.45 -0.22 15.30
C ARG A 183 0.47 -1.02 14.46
N ALA A 184 0.85 -1.40 13.23
CA ALA A 184 0.00 -2.19 12.36
C ALA A 184 -0.15 -3.62 12.92
N GLN A 185 0.94 -4.23 13.39
CA GLN A 185 0.92 -5.56 14.01
C GLN A 185 -0.06 -5.64 15.18
N ARG A 186 0.02 -4.69 16.13
CA ARG A 186 -0.92 -4.61 17.26
C ARG A 186 -2.37 -4.47 16.83
N ALA A 187 -2.64 -3.69 15.78
CA ALA A 187 -3.99 -3.53 15.25
C ALA A 187 -4.52 -4.82 14.60
N LEU A 188 -3.64 -5.57 13.91
CA LEU A 188 -3.98 -6.86 13.32
C LEU A 188 -4.25 -7.91 14.41
N ASP A 189 -3.38 -8.02 15.42
CA ASP A 189 -3.56 -8.97 16.53
C ASP A 189 -4.87 -8.72 17.29
N ALA A 190 -5.19 -7.44 17.53
CA ALA A 190 -6.46 -7.06 18.17
C ALA A 190 -7.69 -7.37 17.29
N ALA A 191 -7.53 -7.47 15.97
CA ALA A 191 -8.61 -7.76 15.04
C ALA A 191 -8.89 -9.26 14.84
N VAL A 192 -7.97 -10.15 15.25
CA VAL A 192 -8.20 -11.60 15.18
C VAL A 192 -9.25 -11.99 16.21
N VAL A 193 -10.41 -12.47 15.74
CA VAL A 193 -11.54 -12.84 16.61
C VAL A 193 -11.65 -14.34 16.88
N ALA A 194 -10.89 -15.19 16.17
CA ALA A 194 -10.89 -16.62 16.41
C ALA A 194 -10.60 -16.96 17.89
N ASP A 195 -11.36 -17.90 18.45
CA ASP A 195 -11.19 -18.37 19.83
C ASP A 195 -9.84 -19.07 19.99
N ASP A 196 -9.50 -19.93 19.04
CA ASP A 196 -8.18 -20.53 18.91
C ASP A 196 -7.31 -19.64 18.01
N ARG A 197 -6.58 -18.73 18.66
CA ARG A 197 -5.64 -17.84 17.97
C ARG A 197 -4.26 -17.87 18.60
N THR A 198 -3.26 -17.74 17.75
CA THR A 198 -1.86 -17.58 18.16
C THR A 198 -1.27 -16.42 17.37
N CYS A 199 -0.73 -15.42 18.06
CA CYS A 199 -0.02 -14.29 17.44
C CYS A 199 1.43 -14.30 17.94
N VAL A 200 2.39 -14.34 17.02
CA VAL A 200 3.82 -14.47 17.34
C VAL A 200 4.62 -13.46 16.52
N THR A 201 5.61 -12.84 17.12
CA THR A 201 6.59 -12.01 16.41
C THR A 201 7.95 -12.70 16.42
N LEU A 202 8.56 -12.83 15.24
CA LEU A 202 9.97 -13.19 15.11
C LEU A 202 10.77 -11.89 15.03
N GLU A 203 11.35 -11.46 16.15
CA GLU A 203 11.89 -10.11 16.35
C GLU A 203 12.94 -9.70 15.31
N ASP A 204 13.82 -10.63 14.92
CA ASP A 204 14.91 -10.36 13.97
C ASP A 204 14.50 -10.62 12.50
N ALA A 205 13.28 -11.09 12.26
CA ALA A 205 12.83 -11.43 10.92
C ALA A 205 12.56 -10.18 10.08
N ARG A 206 13.03 -10.21 8.84
CA ARG A 206 12.72 -9.23 7.80
C ARG A 206 11.47 -9.66 7.01
N HIS A 207 11.04 -8.81 6.08
CA HIS A 207 9.73 -8.89 5.43
C HIS A 207 9.40 -10.26 4.80
N TYR A 208 10.38 -10.95 4.23
CA TYR A 208 10.22 -12.28 3.64
C TYR A 208 10.85 -13.39 4.49
N PHE A 209 11.18 -13.10 5.76
CA PHE A 209 11.95 -13.96 6.65
C PHE A 209 13.29 -14.40 6.02
N GLU A 210 13.79 -13.58 5.10
CA GLU A 210 14.90 -13.88 4.21
C GLU A 210 16.25 -13.69 4.92
N PRO A 211 17.30 -14.43 4.50
CA PRO A 211 18.62 -14.35 5.13
C PRO A 211 19.31 -13.06 4.75
N ASP A 212 20.21 -12.55 5.61
CA ASP A 212 20.97 -11.34 5.34
C ASP A 212 21.62 -11.38 3.96
N PHE A 213 21.80 -10.21 3.35
CA PHE A 213 22.27 -10.14 1.97
C PHE A 213 23.61 -10.86 1.80
N GLY A 214 23.66 -11.84 0.91
CA GLY A 214 24.84 -12.68 0.66
C GLY A 214 24.92 -13.94 1.53
N GLU A 215 24.01 -14.12 2.48
CA GLU A 215 23.95 -15.33 3.30
C GLU A 215 23.05 -16.40 2.70
N ALA A 216 23.48 -17.66 2.79
CA ALA A 216 22.71 -18.81 2.31
C ALA A 216 21.73 -19.36 3.36
N ARG A 217 21.96 -19.12 4.65
CA ARG A 217 21.16 -19.67 5.75
C ARG A 217 20.11 -18.65 6.20
N ALA A 218 18.85 -19.07 6.21
CA ALA A 218 17.72 -18.24 6.64
C ALA A 218 17.17 -18.75 7.99
N PRO A 219 17.80 -18.38 9.13
CA PRO A 219 17.38 -18.88 10.45
C PRO A 219 15.95 -18.49 10.78
N GLU A 220 15.51 -17.28 10.48
CA GLU A 220 14.15 -16.82 10.75
C GLU A 220 13.10 -17.56 9.91
N ARG A 221 13.43 -17.90 8.65
CA ARG A 221 12.59 -18.76 7.82
C ARG A 221 12.48 -20.18 8.40
N ALA A 222 13.57 -20.72 8.96
CA ALA A 222 13.55 -22.03 9.61
C ALA A 222 12.72 -22.00 10.89
N LYS A 223 12.82 -20.95 11.71
CA LYS A 223 11.96 -20.72 12.89
C LYS A 223 10.49 -20.63 12.50
N LEU A 224 10.16 -19.86 11.46
CA LEU A 224 8.80 -19.78 10.92
C LEU A 224 8.28 -21.16 10.51
N GLY A 225 9.09 -21.94 9.78
CA GLY A 225 8.72 -23.29 9.37
C GLY A 225 8.47 -24.23 10.56
N ALA A 226 9.34 -24.20 11.57
CA ALA A 226 9.17 -25.00 12.79
C ALA A 226 7.90 -24.61 13.56
N LEU A 227 7.62 -23.31 13.68
CA LEU A 227 6.42 -22.78 14.32
C LEU A 227 5.16 -23.25 13.59
N LEU A 228 5.11 -23.12 12.26
CA LEU A 228 3.98 -23.58 11.44
C LEU A 228 3.71 -25.07 11.62
N VAL A 229 4.75 -25.91 11.54
CA VAL A 229 4.62 -27.37 11.68
C VAL A 229 4.13 -27.75 13.08
N SER A 230 4.67 -27.12 14.13
CA SER A 230 4.22 -27.37 15.51
C SER A 230 2.75 -27.00 15.69
N TRP A 231 2.38 -25.80 15.26
CA TRP A 231 1.02 -25.27 15.42
C TRP A 231 -0.02 -26.13 14.70
N LEU A 232 0.31 -26.62 13.50
CA LEU A 232 -0.58 -27.50 12.73
C LEU A 232 -0.75 -28.88 13.39
N ARG A 233 0.34 -29.49 13.87
CA ARG A 233 0.29 -30.83 14.52
C ARG A 233 -0.54 -30.86 15.80
N GLU A 234 -0.66 -29.73 16.48
CA GLU A 234 -1.52 -29.59 17.67
C GLU A 234 -3.01 -29.60 17.35
N ARG A 235 -3.39 -29.28 16.10
CA ARG A 235 -4.79 -28.99 15.70
C ARG A 235 -5.32 -29.91 14.62
N PHE A 236 -4.44 -30.51 13.83
CA PHE A 236 -4.78 -31.33 12.69
C PHE A 236 -3.97 -32.62 12.73
N GLU A 237 -4.63 -33.74 12.40
CA GLU A 237 -3.92 -34.97 12.09
C GLU A 237 -3.17 -34.77 10.76
N LEU A 238 -1.84 -34.71 10.84
CA LEU A 238 -0.92 -34.49 9.72
C LEU A 238 -0.04 -35.72 9.47
#